data_AF-A0A9Q1LGP8-F1
#
_entry.id   AF-A0A9Q1LGP8-F1
#
_cell.length_a   1.000
_cell.length_b   1.000
_cell.length_c   1.000
_cell.angle_alpha   90.00
_cell.angle_beta   90.00
_cell.angle_gamma   90.00
#
_symmetry.space_group_name_H-M   'P 1'
#
loop_
_entity.id
_entity.type
_entity.pdbx_description
1 polymer ?
#
loop_
_entity_poly.entity_id
_entity_poly.type
_entity_poly.pdbx_seq_one_letter_code
_entity_poly.pdbx_strand_id
1 'polypeptide(L)'
;MEDTSSSIPLNNATTRGAAKYLADLPSLGLFSSTVPSSTPGGMRIYVCDHETSPPEDQLIKTNQQNILIRSLMLKKQKGDYSSKDGKGISSNDNGRKRAAEKALDGRASTKKATTSNQAASYQETSKSRTPDIQNMTVEKLRAMLKEKGLSLRGRKDDLIARLKGKND
;
A
#
# COMPACT_ATOMS: atom_id res chain seq x y z
N MET A 1 42.37 2.59 46.01
CA MET A 1 42.34 3.91 45.36
C MET A 1 43.33 3.84 44.21
N GLU A 2 43.05 4.57 43.13
CA GLU A 2 43.84 4.79 41.89
C GLU A 2 43.03 4.35 40.66
N ASP A 3 42.02 5.16 40.33
CA ASP A 3 41.25 5.10 39.08
C ASP A 3 42.12 5.65 37.93
N THR A 4 42.56 4.79 37.03
CA THR A 4 43.26 5.21 35.81
C THR A 4 42.23 5.62 34.75
N SER A 5 41.79 6.88 34.82
CA SER A 5 41.05 7.53 33.74
C SER A 5 41.98 7.76 32.54
N SER A 6 41.90 6.89 31.53
CA SER A 6 42.55 7.13 30.24
C SER A 6 41.72 8.13 29.43
N SER A 7 41.92 9.43 29.67
CA SER A 7 41.46 10.48 28.77
C SER A 7 42.31 10.46 27.50
N ILE A 8 41.70 10.04 26.39
CA ILE A 8 42.31 10.18 25.06
C ILE A 8 42.40 11.69 24.78
N PRO A 9 43.57 12.25 24.43
CA PRO A 9 43.68 13.66 24.14
C PRO A 9 42.91 13.98 22.85
N LEU A 10 42.01 14.95 22.92
CA LEU A 10 41.31 15.53 21.77
C LEU A 10 42.36 16.16 20.85
N ASN A 11 42.72 15.47 19.78
CA ASN A 11 43.54 16.01 18.72
C ASN A 11 42.68 17.00 17.91
N ASN A 12 42.67 18.27 18.32
CA ASN A 12 42.24 19.39 17.46
C ASN A 12 43.26 19.61 16.33
N ALA A 13 43.54 18.57 15.54
CA ALA A 13 44.16 18.74 14.24
C ALA A 13 43.10 19.39 13.34
N THR A 14 43.38 20.60 12.90
CA THR A 14 42.52 21.46 12.07
C THR A 14 41.84 20.69 10.93
N THR A 15 40.62 20.20 11.13
CA THR A 15 39.80 19.59 10.08
C THR A 15 39.31 20.68 9.14
N ARG A 16 40.10 20.97 8.10
CA ARG A 16 39.80 22.00 7.10
C ARG A 16 38.78 21.48 6.07
N GLY A 17 37.84 22.34 5.68
CA GLY A 17 36.85 22.01 4.64
C GLY A 17 35.63 21.26 5.15
N ALA A 18 35.13 20.28 4.40
CA ALA A 18 33.91 19.54 4.71
C ALA A 18 34.06 18.61 5.94
N ALA A 19 35.29 18.25 6.32
CA ALA A 19 35.57 17.34 7.43
C ALA A 19 35.04 17.84 8.78
N LYS A 20 34.90 19.16 8.97
CA LYS A 20 34.31 19.75 10.18
C LYS A 20 32.85 19.37 10.41
N TYR A 21 32.13 18.98 9.36
CA TYR A 21 30.74 18.52 9.45
C TYR A 21 30.64 17.01 9.66
N LEU A 22 31.78 16.30 9.72
CA LEU A 22 31.86 14.84 9.81
C LEU A 22 32.62 14.36 11.06
N ALA A 23 33.13 15.26 11.91
CA ALA A 23 34.01 14.93 13.03
C ALA A 23 33.28 14.20 14.19
N ASP A 24 31.97 14.41 14.35
CA ASP A 24 31.19 13.92 15.48
C ASP A 24 30.01 13.03 15.03
N LEU A 25 30.28 12.08 14.13
CA LEU A 25 29.25 11.11 13.75
C LEU A 25 28.93 10.20 14.94
N PRO A 26 27.64 9.86 15.16
CA PRO A 26 27.24 8.98 16.25
C PRO A 26 27.88 7.59 16.08
N SER A 27 28.66 7.17 17.07
CA SER A 27 29.24 5.83 17.10
C SER A 27 28.20 4.81 17.60
N LEU A 28 27.60 4.07 16.66
CA LEU A 28 26.64 2.99 16.99
C LEU A 28 27.31 1.62 17.23
N GLY A 29 28.64 1.57 17.35
CA GLY A 29 29.37 0.31 17.56
C GLY A 29 30.89 0.48 17.61
N LEU A 30 31.59 -0.61 17.94
CA LEU A 30 33.04 -0.66 18.16
C LEU A 30 33.81 -1.09 16.90
N PHE A 31 33.64 -0.37 15.79
CA PHE A 31 34.39 -0.62 14.55
C PHE A 31 35.81 -0.01 14.60
N SER A 32 36.56 -0.30 15.67
CA SER A 32 37.93 0.20 15.85
C SER A 32 39.00 -0.71 15.25
N SER A 33 38.65 -1.96 14.94
CA SER A 33 39.56 -2.94 14.33
C SER A 33 39.30 -3.06 12.83
N THR A 34 40.32 -2.77 12.02
CA THR A 34 40.31 -3.01 10.58
C THR A 34 40.60 -4.47 10.22
N VAL A 35 40.83 -5.33 11.23
CA VAL A 35 41.17 -6.72 11.00
C VAL A 35 39.97 -7.42 10.35
N PRO A 36 40.12 -7.95 9.12
CA PRO A 36 39.04 -8.70 8.49
C PRO A 36 38.69 -9.88 9.39
N SER A 37 37.41 -10.01 9.73
CA SER A 37 36.90 -11.12 10.55
C SER A 37 37.42 -12.44 9.99
N SER A 38 38.12 -13.21 10.82
CA SER A 38 38.78 -14.46 10.47
C SER A 38 37.81 -15.63 10.22
N THR A 39 36.53 -15.34 9.96
CA THR A 39 35.52 -16.31 9.55
C THR A 39 35.35 -16.25 8.03
N PRO A 40 35.97 -17.15 7.24
CA PRO A 40 35.94 -17.10 5.78
C PRO A 40 34.60 -17.56 5.16
N GLY A 41 33.51 -17.52 5.91
CA GLY A 41 32.24 -18.16 5.53
C GLY A 41 31.01 -17.36 5.93
N GLY A 42 30.89 -16.11 5.45
CA GLY A 42 29.63 -15.35 5.45
C GLY A 42 28.81 -15.34 6.76
N MET A 43 27.52 -15.04 6.65
CA MET A 43 26.59 -15.16 7.77
C MET A 43 26.31 -16.65 8.03
N ARG A 44 26.52 -17.10 9.26
CA ARG A 44 26.29 -18.51 9.63
C ARG A 44 24.80 -18.82 9.65
N ILE A 45 24.43 -20.02 9.19
CA ILE A 45 23.07 -20.54 9.30
C ILE A 45 22.79 -20.81 10.78
N TYR A 46 21.71 -20.25 11.30
CA TYR A 46 21.22 -20.56 12.63
C TYR A 46 20.37 -21.83 12.57
N VAL A 47 20.73 -22.85 13.34
CA VAL A 47 19.97 -24.09 13.52
C VAL A 47 19.45 -24.08 14.95
N CYS A 48 18.12 -24.19 15.11
CA CYS A 48 17.49 -24.23 16.42
C CYS A 48 17.58 -25.65 16.98
N ASP A 49 18.35 -25.84 18.06
CA ASP A 49 18.40 -27.11 18.80
C ASP A 49 17.34 -27.20 19.91
N HIS A 50 16.58 -26.13 20.12
CA HIS A 50 15.53 -26.02 21.12
C HIS A 50 14.20 -25.65 20.48
N GLU A 51 13.12 -25.89 21.22
CA GLU A 51 11.78 -25.52 20.82
C GLU A 51 11.66 -24.00 20.69
N THR A 52 11.41 -23.53 19.47
CA THR A 52 11.24 -22.10 19.15
C THR A 52 9.79 -21.73 18.88
N SER A 53 8.84 -22.52 19.37
CA SER A 53 7.44 -22.10 19.30
C SER A 53 7.25 -20.83 20.14
N PRO A 54 6.51 -19.84 19.61
CA PRO A 54 6.18 -18.63 20.37
C PRO A 54 5.35 -19.01 21.61
N PRO A 55 5.41 -18.21 22.69
CA PRO A 55 4.59 -18.44 23.88
C PRO A 55 3.09 -18.58 23.52
N GLU A 56 2.43 -19.60 24.08
CA GLU A 56 1.11 -20.04 23.63
C GLU A 56 0.01 -18.98 23.78
N ASP A 57 0.15 -18.09 24.78
CA ASP A 57 -0.81 -17.02 25.02
C ASP A 57 -0.72 -15.88 23.99
N GLN A 58 0.37 -15.79 23.23
CA GLN A 58 0.61 -14.70 22.28
C GLN A 58 0.14 -15.07 20.87
N LEU A 59 -1.17 -14.94 20.64
CA LEU A 59 -1.79 -15.23 19.36
C LEU A 59 -1.96 -13.98 18.49
N ILE A 60 -1.33 -13.96 17.32
CA ILE A 60 -1.56 -12.92 16.31
C ILE A 60 -2.89 -13.22 15.60
N LYS A 61 -3.91 -12.40 15.84
CA LYS A 61 -5.24 -12.51 15.21
C LYS A 61 -5.49 -11.32 14.29
N THR A 62 -5.96 -11.60 13.08
CA THR A 62 -6.45 -10.56 12.17
C THR A 62 -7.95 -10.40 12.37
N ASN A 63 -8.39 -9.16 12.60
CA ASN A 63 -9.81 -8.87 12.66
C ASN A 63 -10.43 -8.96 11.25
N GLN A 64 -11.37 -9.88 11.11
CA GLN A 64 -12.02 -10.27 9.86
C GLN A 64 -13.05 -9.27 9.35
N GLN A 65 -13.42 -8.27 10.16
CA GLN A 65 -14.40 -7.28 9.77
C GLN A 65 -13.82 -6.31 8.75
N ASN A 66 -14.55 -6.12 7.64
CA ASN A 66 -14.21 -5.12 6.63
C ASN A 66 -14.00 -3.74 7.26
N ILE A 67 -12.94 -3.06 6.83
CA ILE A 67 -12.51 -1.78 7.38
C ILE A 67 -13.62 -0.71 7.32
N LEU A 68 -14.43 -0.69 6.25
CA LEU A 68 -15.50 0.28 6.09
C LEU A 68 -16.59 0.06 7.13
N ILE A 69 -17.01 -1.19 7.34
CA ILE A 69 -18.03 -1.55 8.33
C ILE A 69 -17.54 -1.17 9.72
N ARG A 70 -16.28 -1.45 10.04
CA ARG A 70 -15.69 -1.07 11.33
C ARG A 70 -15.71 0.43 11.53
N SER A 71 -15.27 1.21 10.54
CA SER A 71 -15.27 2.67 10.61
C SER A 71 -16.68 3.24 10.82
N LEU A 72 -17.67 2.69 10.11
CA LEU A 72 -19.07 3.11 10.27
C LEU A 72 -19.63 2.75 11.65
N MET A 73 -19.32 1.56 12.18
CA MET A 73 -19.74 1.14 13.54
C MET A 73 -19.10 2.01 14.62
N LEU A 74 -17.81 2.33 14.50
CA LEU A 74 -17.11 3.26 15.41
C LEU A 74 -17.72 4.66 15.35
N LYS A 75 -18.08 5.15 14.15
CA LYS A 75 -18.76 6.44 13.97
C LYS A 75 -20.17 6.42 14.59
N LYS A 76 -20.91 5.32 14.45
CA LYS A 76 -22.25 5.16 15.03
C LYS A 76 -22.18 5.23 16.57
N GLN A 77 -21.30 4.45 17.18
CA GLN A 77 -21.09 4.48 18.63
C GLN A 77 -20.75 5.90 19.11
N LYS A 78 -19.95 6.66 18.33
CA LYS A 78 -19.61 8.07 18.61
C LYS A 78 -20.79 9.03 18.58
N GLY A 79 -21.80 8.78 17.76
CA GLY A 79 -23.04 9.55 17.77
C GLY A 79 -23.97 9.22 18.95
N ASP A 80 -23.97 7.96 19.40
CA ASP A 80 -24.85 7.51 20.49
C ASP A 80 -24.36 7.96 21.87
N TYR A 81 -23.04 8.17 22.08
CA TYR A 81 -22.49 8.69 23.34
C TYR A 81 -22.28 10.21 23.39
N SER A 82 -22.42 10.94 22.28
CA SER A 82 -22.27 12.40 22.27
C SER A 82 -23.58 13.15 22.58
N SER A 83 -24.60 12.47 23.08
CA SER A 83 -25.85 13.10 23.54
C SER A 83 -25.78 13.41 25.03
N LYS A 84 -24.91 14.36 25.39
CA LYS A 84 -25.07 15.29 26.52
C LYS A 84 -24.00 16.37 26.44
N ASP A 85 -24.49 17.59 26.29
CA ASP A 85 -23.82 18.87 26.56
C ASP A 85 -22.62 19.23 25.70
N GLY A 86 -22.81 20.23 24.83
CA GLY A 86 -21.69 20.99 24.29
C GLY A 86 -21.94 21.51 22.89
N LYS A 87 -22.46 22.74 22.82
CA LYS A 87 -22.24 23.65 21.70
C LYS A 87 -20.73 23.84 21.55
N GLY A 88 -20.08 22.98 20.76
CA GLY A 88 -18.64 22.97 20.56
C GLY A 88 -18.32 22.44 19.18
N ILE A 89 -17.83 23.35 18.34
CA ILE A 89 -17.42 23.18 16.94
C ILE A 89 -16.77 21.80 16.73
N SER A 90 -17.50 20.90 16.07
CA SER A 90 -16.93 19.65 15.56
C SER A 90 -15.94 20.04 14.47
N SER A 91 -14.67 20.01 14.83
CA SER A 91 -13.58 20.16 13.87
C SER A 91 -13.70 19.04 12.85
N ASN A 92 -14.18 19.44 11.67
CA ASN A 92 -14.14 18.70 10.44
C ASN A 92 -12.68 18.36 10.11
N ASP A 93 -12.18 17.21 10.56
CA ASP A 93 -10.88 16.69 10.10
C ASP A 93 -11.08 15.78 8.88
N ASN A 94 -11.84 16.28 7.90
CA ASN A 94 -11.65 15.90 6.52
C ASN A 94 -10.36 16.57 6.03
N GLY A 95 -9.32 15.77 5.85
CA GLY A 95 -8.30 16.03 4.83
C GLY A 95 -7.48 17.31 5.00
N ARG A 96 -6.62 17.37 6.03
CA ARG A 96 -5.43 18.23 5.98
C ARG A 96 -4.39 17.64 5.02
N LYS A 97 -4.74 17.65 3.74
CA LYS A 97 -3.76 17.67 2.65
C LYS A 97 -2.95 18.95 2.86
N ARG A 98 -1.62 18.82 2.87
CA ARG A 98 -0.71 19.97 2.91
C ARG A 98 -1.09 20.92 1.76
N ALA A 99 -1.43 22.15 2.08
CA ALA A 99 -1.58 23.19 1.06
C ALA A 99 -0.18 23.49 0.50
N ALA A 100 0.10 23.03 -0.71
CA ALA A 100 1.21 23.51 -1.52
C ALA A 100 0.63 24.49 -2.53
N GLU A 101 0.63 25.77 -2.15
CA GLU A 101 0.48 26.87 -3.09
C GLU A 101 1.78 27.02 -3.86
N LYS A 102 1.75 26.77 -5.19
CA LYS A 102 2.18 27.71 -6.24
C LYS A 102 2.42 27.03 -7.60
N ALA A 103 2.10 27.83 -8.62
CA ALA A 103 2.58 27.81 -10.01
C ALA A 103 1.88 26.86 -11.00
N LEU A 104 0.85 27.42 -11.63
CA LEU A 104 0.77 27.76 -13.07
C LEU A 104 1.61 26.92 -14.07
N ASP A 105 0.92 26.65 -15.18
CA ASP A 105 1.41 26.42 -16.54
C ASP A 105 1.72 24.98 -17.01
N GLY A 106 0.93 24.59 -18.01
CA GLY A 106 1.54 24.23 -19.29
C GLY A 106 1.78 22.75 -19.57
N ARG A 107 0.84 22.20 -20.35
CA ARG A 107 1.12 21.43 -21.57
C ARG A 107 1.74 20.02 -21.42
N ALA A 108 0.83 19.06 -21.56
CA ALA A 108 0.88 17.94 -22.51
C ALA A 108 1.99 16.88 -22.41
N SER A 109 1.46 15.65 -22.35
CA SER A 109 1.83 14.52 -23.22
C SER A 109 3.00 13.62 -22.81
N THR A 110 2.69 12.34 -23.01
CA THR A 110 3.55 11.22 -23.39
C THR A 110 4.32 10.42 -22.34
N LYS A 111 3.91 9.13 -22.33
CA LYS A 111 4.69 7.90 -22.10
C LYS A 111 4.99 7.64 -20.61
N LYS A 112 4.88 6.41 -20.10
CA LYS A 112 5.53 5.22 -20.64
C LYS A 112 4.82 3.90 -20.29
N ALA A 113 5.02 2.94 -21.19
CA ALA A 113 4.73 1.52 -21.08
C ALA A 113 5.46 0.82 -19.91
N THR A 114 5.02 -0.41 -19.59
CA THR A 114 5.81 -1.67 -19.48
C THR A 114 4.90 -2.74 -18.86
N THR A 115 4.25 -3.58 -19.67
CA THR A 115 4.62 -4.96 -20.05
C THR A 115 4.20 -6.03 -19.03
N SER A 116 3.11 -6.71 -19.42
CA SER A 116 2.68 -8.04 -18.98
C SER A 116 3.68 -9.11 -19.43
N ASN A 117 3.80 -10.20 -18.66
CA ASN A 117 4.16 -11.50 -19.19
C ASN A 117 3.59 -12.61 -18.28
N GLN A 118 2.60 -13.34 -18.81
CA GLN A 118 2.74 -14.78 -19.04
C GLN A 118 1.68 -15.19 -20.06
N ALA A 119 2.20 -15.82 -21.12
CA ALA A 119 1.52 -16.19 -22.34
C ALA A 119 1.03 -17.64 -22.30
N ALA A 120 0.43 -18.03 -23.43
CA ALA A 120 0.02 -19.35 -23.89
C ALA A 120 -1.48 -19.63 -23.65
N SER A 121 -2.27 -20.10 -24.62
CA SER A 121 -1.94 -20.58 -25.95
C SER A 121 -3.25 -21.03 -26.65
N TYR A 122 -3.39 -20.72 -27.96
CA TYR A 122 -4.21 -21.41 -28.97
C TYR A 122 -5.75 -21.26 -28.80
N GLN A 123 -6.59 -21.12 -29.83
CA GLN A 123 -6.49 -21.50 -31.22
C GLN A 123 -7.50 -20.71 -32.08
N GLU A 124 -7.09 -20.49 -33.32
CA GLU A 124 -7.84 -20.01 -34.48
C GLU A 124 -9.15 -20.81 -34.70
N THR A 125 -10.28 -20.15 -34.98
CA THR A 125 -11.25 -20.56 -36.03
C THR A 125 -12.38 -19.54 -36.15
N SER A 126 -12.50 -19.05 -37.38
CA SER A 126 -13.66 -18.43 -37.99
C SER A 126 -14.95 -19.25 -37.77
N LYS A 127 -15.94 -18.63 -37.12
CA LYS A 127 -17.38 -18.81 -37.35
C LYS A 127 -18.14 -17.77 -36.50
N SER A 128 -19.11 -17.12 -37.12
CA SER A 128 -19.95 -16.09 -36.50
C SER A 128 -20.42 -16.48 -35.10
N ARG A 129 -20.27 -15.58 -34.12
CA ARG A 129 -21.09 -15.48 -32.89
C ARG A 129 -20.54 -14.38 -31.98
N THR A 130 -21.14 -13.19 -32.09
CA THR A 130 -21.20 -12.13 -31.06
C THR A 130 -20.19 -12.25 -29.90
N PRO A 131 -18.91 -11.89 -30.10
CA PRO A 131 -17.96 -11.92 -29.01
C PRO A 131 -18.28 -10.80 -28.01
N ASP A 132 -18.27 -11.19 -26.75
CA ASP A 132 -18.14 -10.34 -25.56
C ASP A 132 -19.38 -9.70 -24.90
N ILE A 133 -20.62 -9.83 -25.43
CA ILE A 133 -21.81 -9.33 -24.68
C ILE A 133 -21.93 -10.02 -23.31
N GLN A 134 -21.49 -11.28 -23.19
CA GLN A 134 -21.53 -12.02 -21.93
C GLN A 134 -20.50 -11.50 -20.90
N ASN A 135 -19.35 -11.00 -21.35
CA ASN A 135 -18.28 -10.51 -20.46
C ASN A 135 -18.43 -9.02 -20.16
N MET A 136 -19.31 -8.32 -20.87
CA MET A 136 -19.61 -6.92 -20.60
C MET A 136 -20.21 -6.71 -19.21
N THR A 137 -19.84 -5.59 -18.58
CA THR A 137 -20.41 -5.15 -17.31
C THR A 137 -21.88 -4.76 -17.48
N VAL A 138 -22.65 -4.83 -16.39
CA VAL A 138 -24.08 -4.46 -16.37
C VAL A 138 -24.29 -3.01 -16.84
N GLU A 139 -23.36 -2.11 -16.53
CA GLU A 139 -23.40 -0.71 -16.98
C GLU A 139 -23.31 -0.59 -18.50
N LYS A 140 -22.36 -1.31 -19.12
CA LYS A 140 -22.20 -1.31 -20.58
C LYS A 140 -23.40 -1.96 -21.28
N LEU A 141 -23.97 -3.02 -20.68
CA LEU A 141 -25.21 -3.64 -21.16
C LEU A 141 -26.41 -2.68 -21.08
N ARG A 142 -26.57 -1.93 -19.98
CA ARG A 142 -27.62 -0.91 -19.84
C ARG A 142 -27.43 0.26 -20.79
N ALA A 143 -26.20 0.69 -21.06
CA ALA A 143 -25.90 1.73 -22.03
C ALA A 143 -26.37 1.32 -23.44
N MET A 144 -26.03 0.10 -23.88
CA MET A 144 -26.47 -0.42 -25.18
C MET A 144 -27.99 -0.60 -25.26
N LEU A 145 -28.65 -1.03 -24.17
CA LEU A 145 -30.11 -1.13 -24.14
C LEU A 145 -30.77 0.25 -24.19
N LYS A 146 -30.18 1.26 -23.52
CA LYS A 146 -30.66 2.65 -23.56
C LYS A 146 -30.54 3.24 -24.97
N GLU A 147 -29.42 2.99 -25.65
CA GLU A 147 -29.21 3.38 -27.05
C GLU A 147 -30.23 2.73 -27.98
N LYS A 148 -30.58 1.45 -27.74
CA LYS A 148 -31.60 0.72 -28.49
C LYS A 148 -33.05 0.99 -28.05
N GLY A 149 -33.28 1.87 -27.07
CA GLY A 149 -34.63 2.15 -26.54
C GLY A 149 -35.32 0.96 -25.84
N LEU A 150 -34.54 -0.04 -25.42
CA LEU A 150 -35.05 -1.26 -24.77
C LEU A 150 -35.06 -1.12 -23.23
N SER A 151 -35.92 -1.91 -22.58
CA SER A 151 -36.04 -1.90 -21.12
C SER A 151 -34.69 -2.20 -20.42
N LEU A 152 -34.40 -1.43 -19.36
CA LEU A 152 -33.18 -1.57 -18.53
C LEU A 152 -33.36 -2.47 -17.30
N ARG A 153 -34.57 -3.03 -17.13
CA ARG A 153 -34.96 -3.82 -15.96
C ARG A 153 -34.63 -5.30 -16.16
N GLY A 154 -34.09 -5.94 -15.11
CA GLY A 154 -33.75 -7.36 -15.09
C GLY A 154 -32.36 -7.67 -14.52
N ARG A 155 -32.06 -8.97 -14.40
CA ARG A 155 -30.73 -9.51 -14.10
C ARG A 155 -29.81 -9.41 -15.32
N LYS A 156 -28.50 -9.63 -15.15
CA LYS A 156 -27.51 -9.53 -16.24
C LYS A 156 -27.90 -10.40 -17.44
N ASP A 157 -28.39 -11.61 -17.19
CA ASP A 157 -28.82 -12.54 -18.24
C ASP A 157 -30.02 -12.02 -19.04
N ASP A 158 -30.97 -11.35 -18.37
CA ASP A 158 -32.13 -10.73 -19.03
C ASP A 158 -31.69 -9.60 -19.99
N LEU A 159 -30.67 -8.82 -19.59
CA LEU A 159 -30.10 -7.75 -20.42
C LEU A 159 -29.36 -8.34 -21.63
N ILE A 160 -28.62 -9.43 -21.43
CA ILE A 160 -27.90 -10.13 -22.50
C ILE A 160 -28.88 -10.77 -23.48
N ALA A 161 -29.93 -11.45 -23.00
CA ALA A 161 -30.95 -12.08 -23.84
C ALA A 161 -31.66 -11.04 -24.71
N ARG A 162 -31.99 -9.88 -24.14
CA ARG A 162 -32.62 -8.76 -24.83
C ARG A 162 -31.69 -8.13 -25.88
N LEU A 163 -30.38 -8.03 -25.61
CA LEU A 163 -29.39 -7.58 -26.60
C LEU A 163 -29.13 -8.61 -27.71
N LYS A 164 -29.30 -9.89 -27.42
CA LYS A 164 -29.18 -10.99 -28.40
C LYS A 164 -30.45 -11.19 -29.26
N GLY A 165 -31.53 -10.45 -29.01
CA GLY A 165 -32.78 -10.58 -29.76
C GLY A 165 -33.50 -11.91 -29.51
N LYS A 166 -33.30 -12.53 -28.33
CA LYS A 166 -33.86 -13.84 -28.00
C LYS A 166 -35.24 -13.78 -27.31
N ASN A 167 -35.91 -12.63 -27.43
CA ASN A 167 -37.26 -12.38 -26.95
C ASN A 167 -38.14 -12.00 -28.14
N ASP A 168 -38.67 -13.01 -28.81
CA ASP A 168 -39.98 -13.02 -29.46
C ASP A 168 -40.68 -14.31 -29.00
#